data_AF-A0A2A5NYH6-F1
#
_entry.id   AF-A0A2A5NYH6-F1
#
_cell.length_a   1.000
_cell.length_b   1.000
_cell.length_c   1.000
_cell.angle_alpha   90.00
_cell.angle_beta   90.00
_cell.angle_gamma   90.00
#
_symmetry.space_group_name_H-M   'P 1'
#
loop_
_entity.id
_entity.type
_entity.pdbx_description
1 polymer ?
#
loop_
_entity_poly.entity_id
_entity_poly.type
_entity_poly.pdbx_seq_one_letter_code
_entity_poly.pdbx_strand_id
1 'polypeptide(L)' 'MLVVLGFIVVFASMALMALRGGGRARGGGVIMLGPIPIVFGSDVGALKMAIILAIALTVAALIMSLAPMLTLLR' A
#
# COMPACT_ATOMS: atom_id res chain seq x y z
N MET A 1 -4.30 -25.68 -4.70
CA MET A 1 -3.86 -26.10 -3.35
C MET A 1 -2.65 -25.32 -2.83
N LEU A 2 -1.63 -25.05 -3.65
CA LEU A 2 -0.44 -24.28 -3.24
C LEU A 2 -0.76 -22.87 -2.70
N VAL A 3 -1.70 -22.15 -3.32
CA VAL A 3 -2.16 -20.81 -2.87
C VAL A 3 -2.78 -20.88 -1.47
N VAL A 4 -3.60 -21.89 -1.20
CA VAL A 4 -4.26 -22.09 0.10
C VAL A 4 -3.22 -22.43 1.17
N LEU A 5 -2.27 -23.30 0.84
CA LEU A 5 -1.18 -23.66 1.74
C LEU A 5 -0.31 -22.44 2.09
N GLY A 6 0.04 -21.63 1.09
CA GLY A 6 0.80 -20.39 1.28
C GLY A 6 0.06 -19.37 2.15
N PHE A 7 -1.25 -19.21 1.93
CA PHE A 7 -2.09 -18.33 2.74
C PHE A 7 -2.11 -18.76 4.22
N ILE A 8 -2.26 -20.06 4.49
CA ILE A 8 -2.24 -20.62 5.84
C ILE A 8 -0.88 -20.35 6.54
N VAL A 9 0.24 -20.56 5.82
CA VAL A 9 1.58 -20.34 6.37
C VAL A 9 1.83 -18.87 6.73
N VAL A 10 1.41 -17.94 5.87
CA VAL A 10 1.54 -16.50 6.14
C VAL A 10 0.73 -16.11 7.38
N PHE A 11 -0.52 -16.55 7.47
CA PHE A 11 -1.39 -16.26 8.61
C PHE A 11 -0.86 -16.85 9.93
N ALA A 12 -0.42 -18.11 9.92
CA ALA A 12 0.16 -18.77 11.09
C ALA A 12 1.41 -18.02 11.58
N SER A 13 2.25 -17.55 10.66
CA SER A 13 3.45 -16.76 10.98
C SER A 13 3.11 -15.42 11.64
N MET A 14 2.11 -14.71 11.11
CA MET A 14 1.64 -13.45 11.69
C MET A 14 1.07 -13.66 13.10
N ALA A 15 0.29 -14.72 13.32
CA ALA A 15 -0.29 -15.05 14.62
C ALA A 15 0.79 -15.40 15.66
N LEU A 16 1.77 -16.24 15.30
CA LEU A 16 2.92 -16.55 16.15
C LEU A 16 3.73 -15.31 16.53
N MET A 17 3.90 -14.38 15.58
CA MET A 17 4.63 -13.13 15.82
C MET A 17 3.88 -12.19 16.76
N ALA A 18 2.54 -12.12 16.65
CA ALA A 18 1.69 -11.35 17.54
C ALA A 18 1.69 -11.90 18.97
N LEU A 19 1.63 -13.22 19.14
CA LEU A 19 1.67 -13.88 20.45
C LEU A 19 3.02 -13.73 21.17
N ARG A 20 4.11 -13.51 20.44
CA ARG A 20 5.46 -13.35 21.00
C ARG A 20 5.78 -11.94 21.53
N GLY A 21 4.85 -10.98 21.44
CA GLY A 21 4.78 -9.77 22.27
C GLY A 21 5.98 -8.79 22.29
N GLY A 22 6.99 -8.95 21.44
CA GLY A 22 8.31 -8.30 21.67
C GLY A 22 8.79 -7.27 20.65
N GLY A 23 8.05 -6.98 19.58
CA GLY A 23 8.49 -6.06 18.53
C GLY A 23 7.81 -4.70 18.61
N ARG A 24 8.57 -3.60 18.67
CA ARG A 24 8.03 -2.30 18.22
C ARG A 24 7.61 -2.49 16.77
N ALA A 25 6.31 -2.52 16.51
CA ALA A 25 5.78 -2.71 15.17
C ALA A 25 6.23 -1.53 14.30
N ARG A 26 7.29 -1.75 13.52
CA ARG A 26 7.73 -0.83 12.48
C ARG A 26 6.84 -1.05 11.27
N GLY A 27 5.64 -0.51 11.38
CA GLY A 27 4.61 -0.57 10.35
C GLY A 27 4.31 0.84 9.84
N GLY A 28 3.97 0.93 8.57
CA GLY A 28 3.41 2.11 7.96
C GLY A 28 2.47 1.72 6.84
N GLY A 29 1.50 2.57 6.57
CA GLY A 29 0.50 2.40 5.52
C GLY A 29 0.19 3.73 4.87
N VAL A 30 -0.27 3.68 3.63
CA VAL A 30 -0.79 4.84 2.90
C VAL A 30 -2.27 4.61 2.67
N ILE A 31 -3.11 5.50 3.18
CA ILE A 31 -4.55 5.51 2.99
C ILE A 31 -4.85 6.49 1.86
N MET A 32 -5.46 6.04 0.76
CA MET A 32 -5.90 6.93 -0.32
C MET A 32 -7.26 7.55 0.04
N LEU A 33 -7.31 8.84 0.38
CA LEU A 33 -8.55 9.61 0.48
C LEU A 33 -8.78 10.38 -0.83
N GLY A 34 -9.49 9.75 -1.76
CA GLY A 34 -9.55 10.24 -3.13
C GLY A 34 -8.14 10.28 -3.76
N PRO A 35 -7.80 11.28 -4.59
CA PRO A 35 -6.46 11.39 -5.18
C PRO A 35 -5.38 11.82 -4.16
N ILE A 36 -5.74 12.04 -2.89
CA ILE A 36 -4.84 12.52 -1.86
C ILE A 36 -4.38 11.34 -0.98
N PRO A 37 -3.12 10.87 -1.10
CA PRO A 37 -2.58 9.83 -0.24
C PRO A 37 -2.26 10.40 1.15
N ILE A 38 -2.75 9.75 2.20
CA ILE A 38 -2.42 10.04 3.60
C ILE A 38 -1.52 8.96 4.15
N VAL A 39 -0.43 9.40 4.75
CA VAL A 39 0.73 8.58 5.02
C VAL A 39 0.85 8.40 6.54
N PHE A 40 0.85 7.16 7.00
CA PHE A 40 0.93 6.82 8.42
C PHE A 40 2.02 5.78 8.65
N GLY A 41 2.73 5.85 9.78
CA GLY A 41 3.70 4.83 10.13
C GLY A 41 4.87 5.35 10.96
N SER A 42 5.57 4.41 11.58
CA SER A 42 6.71 4.71 12.46
C SER A 42 8.07 4.52 11.80
N ASP A 43 8.12 3.98 10.57
CA ASP A 43 9.36 3.73 9.83
C ASP A 43 9.45 4.63 8.61
N VAL A 44 10.24 5.70 8.75
CA VAL A 44 10.43 6.74 7.71
C VAL A 44 11.01 6.18 6.41
N GLY A 45 11.82 5.12 6.48
CA GLY A 45 12.44 4.49 5.31
C GLY A 45 11.42 3.75 4.46
N ALA A 46 10.63 2.88 5.10
CA ALA A 46 9.54 2.18 4.43
C ALA A 46 8.47 3.16 3.91
N LEU A 47 8.20 4.21 4.68
CA LEU A 47 7.24 5.25 4.33
C LEU A 47 7.62 6.00 3.05
N LYS A 48 8.90 6.37 2.91
CA LYS A 48 9.38 7.09 1.72
C LYS A 48 9.13 6.32 0.43
N MET A 49 9.39 5.00 0.43
CA MET A 49 9.10 4.14 -0.71
C MET A 49 7.60 4.04 -1.00
N ALA A 50 6.78 3.88 0.04
CA ALA A 50 5.33 3.79 -0.10
C ALA A 50 4.72 5.09 -0.67
N ILE A 51 5.22 6.26 -0.26
CA ILE A 51 4.79 7.57 -0.78
C ILE A 51 5.12 7.70 -2.27
N ILE A 52 6.34 7.39 -2.67
CA ILE A 52 6.78 7.50 -4.06
C ILE A 52 5.90 6.62 -4.95
N LEU A 53 5.65 5.39 -4.51
CA LEU A 53 4.78 4.46 -5.23
C LEU A 53 3.34 4.98 -5.30
N ALA A 54 2.78 5.46 -4.18
CA ALA A 54 1.44 6.01 -4.13
C ALA A 54 1.27 7.19 -5.10
N ILE A 55 2.21 8.14 -5.11
CA ILE A 55 2.19 9.29 -6.02
C ILE A 55 2.32 8.83 -7.47
N ALA A 56 3.24 7.91 -7.77
CA ALA A 56 3.41 7.40 -9.14
C ALA A 56 2.13 6.74 -9.66
N LEU A 57 1.47 5.94 -8.83
CA LEU A 57 0.20 5.31 -9.17
C LEU A 57 -0.94 6.34 -9.32
N THR A 58 -1.01 7.35 -8.44
CA THR A 58 -1.99 8.44 -8.57
C THR A 58 -1.80 9.19 -9.88
N VAL A 59 -0.57 9.53 -10.25
CA VAL A 59 -0.28 10.20 -11.52
C VAL A 59 -0.67 9.32 -12.71
N ALA A 60 -0.32 8.03 -12.68
CA ALA A 60 -0.71 7.09 -13.72
C ALA A 60 -2.23 6.99 -13.86
N ALA A 61 -2.96 6.89 -12.75
CA ALA A 61 -4.42 6.84 -12.72
C ALA A 61 -5.05 8.13 -13.22
N LEU A 62 -4.50 9.29 -12.85
CA LEU A 62 -4.96 10.60 -13.34
C LEU A 62 -4.74 10.71 -14.85
N ILE A 63 -3.57 10.32 -15.37
CA ILE A 63 -3.32 10.33 -16.81
C ILE A 63 -4.32 9.42 -17.52
N MET A 64 -4.52 8.19 -17.05
CA MET A 64 -5.50 7.26 -17.65
C MET A 64 -6.93 7.80 -17.61
N SER A 65 -7.30 8.55 -16.58
CA SER A 65 -8.66 9.08 -16.40
C SER A 65 -8.89 10.37 -17.18
N LEU A 66 -7.92 11.29 -17.18
CA LEU A 66 -8.03 12.63 -17.79
C LEU A 66 -7.64 12.65 -19.27
N ALA A 67 -6.70 11.81 -19.72
CA ALA A 67 -6.31 11.73 -21.12
C ALA A 67 -7.49 11.48 -22.08
N PRO A 68 -8.38 10.49 -21.84
CA PRO A 68 -9.52 10.26 -22.74
C PRO A 68 -10.54 11.40 -22.70
N MET A 69 -10.75 12.01 -21.54
CA MET A 69 -11.65 13.16 -21.38
C MET A 69 -11.17 14.37 -22.19
N LEU A 70 -9.86 14.60 -22.25
CA LEU A 70 -9.27 15.69 -23.04
C LEU A 70 -9.32 15.43 -24.54
N THR A 71 -9.25 14.16 -24.98
CA THR A 71 -9.43 13.80 -26.40
C THR A 71 -10.88 13.87 -26.87
N LEU A 72 -11.86 13.70 -25.97
CA LEU A 72 -13.29 13.81 -26.26
C LEU A 72 -13.79 15.27 -26.30
N LEU A 73 -13.03 16.20 -25.70
CA LEU A 73 -13.34 17.65 -25.66
C LEU A 73 -12.76 18.44 -26.86
N ARG A 74 -12.01 17.78 -27.74
CA ARG A 74 -11.47 18.33 -28.99
C ARG A 74 -12.34 17.92 -30.17
#